data_AF-A0A3M1SDQ8-F1
#
_entry.id   AF-A0A3M1SDQ8-F1
#
_cell.length_a   1.000
_cell.length_b   1.000
_cell.length_c   1.000
_cell.angle_alpha   90.00
_cell.angle_beta   90.00
_cell.angle_gamma   90.00
#
_symmetry.space_group_name_H-M   'P 1'
#
loop_
_entity.id
_entity.type
_entity.pdbx_description
1 polymer ?
#
loop_
_entity_poly.entity_id
_entity_poly.type
_entity_poly.pdbx_seq_one_letter_code
_entity_poly.pdbx_strand_id
1 'polypeptide(L)' 'EFDESEFVGNSVYLFACVLDHFLGLYVSLNSFNELVITSKQREGVVKRFKPRAGLQLLL' A
#
# COMPACT_ATOMS: atom_id res chain seq x y z
N GLU A 1 3.00 3.08 -8.52
CA GLU A 1 2.74 2.29 -9.74
C GLU A 1 3.77 1.18 -9.82
N PHE A 2 3.35 -0.05 -10.10
CA PHE A 2 4.20 -1.22 -10.15
C PHE A 2 4.38 -1.73 -11.58
N ASP A 3 5.50 -2.40 -11.80
CA ASP A 3 5.80 -3.10 -13.03
C ASP A 3 5.78 -4.61 -12.74
N GLU A 4 4.70 -5.30 -13.09
CA GLU A 4 4.50 -6.74 -12.78
C GLU A 4 5.59 -7.64 -13.39
N SER A 5 6.36 -7.19 -14.40
CA SER A 5 7.48 -7.99 -14.94
C SER A 5 8.65 -8.10 -13.97
N GLU A 6 8.80 -7.14 -13.05
CA GLU A 6 9.86 -7.14 -12.03
C GLU A 6 9.50 -8.04 -10.83
N PHE A 7 8.30 -8.62 -10.84
CA PHE A 7 7.77 -9.44 -9.75
C PHE A 7 7.45 -10.84 -10.27
N VAL A 8 7.77 -11.86 -9.47
CA VAL A 8 7.46 -13.24 -9.82
C VAL A 8 6.01 -13.55 -9.43
N GLY A 9 5.17 -13.78 -10.45
CA GLY A 9 3.77 -14.14 -10.27
C GLY A 9 2.99 -13.06 -9.51
N ASN A 10 2.38 -13.42 -8.37
CA ASN A 10 1.56 -12.51 -7.57
C ASN A 10 2.32 -11.85 -6.40
N SER A 11 3.66 -11.82 -6.42
CA SER A 11 4.45 -11.27 -5.30
C SER A 11 4.24 -9.76 -5.10
N VAL A 12 3.85 -9.02 -6.15
CA VAL A 12 3.51 -7.59 -6.08
C VAL A 12 2.40 -7.30 -5.07
N TYR A 13 1.42 -8.20 -4.96
CA TYR A 13 0.31 -8.06 -4.02
C TYR A 13 0.79 -8.18 -2.57
N LEU A 14 1.65 -9.17 -2.30
CA LEU A 14 2.21 -9.38 -0.96
C LEU A 14 3.10 -8.21 -0.55
N PHE A 15 3.94 -7.72 -1.47
CA PHE A 15 4.76 -6.54 -1.23
C PHE A 15 3.89 -5.31 -0.89
N ALA A 16 2.80 -5.11 -1.61
CA ALA A 16 1.89 -4.01 -1.31
C ALA A 16 1.15 -4.18 0.03
N CYS A 17 0.82 -5.40 0.46
CA CYS A 17 0.31 -5.65 1.82
C CYS A 17 1.32 -5.24 2.89
N VAL A 18 2.62 -5.45 2.67
CA VAL A 18 3.68 -4.99 3.57
C VAL A 18 3.75 -3.46 3.57
N LEU A 19 3.69 -2.82 2.40
CA LEU A 19 3.67 -1.35 2.30
C LEU A 19 2.46 -0.73 3.01
N ASP A 20 1.27 -1.30 2.88
CA ASP A 20 0.06 -0.82 3.57
C ASP A 20 0.25 -0.75 5.09
N HIS A 21 0.84 -1.79 5.68
CA HIS A 21 1.13 -1.83 7.11
C HIS A 21 2.30 -0.92 7.48
N PHE A 22 3.39 -0.97 6.72
CA PHE A 22 4.59 -0.18 6.97
C PHE A 22 4.26 1.31 6.99
N LEU A 23 3.53 1.82 5.98
CA LEU A 23 3.14 3.22 5.92
C LEU A 23 2.23 3.61 7.09
N GLY A 24 1.36 2.70 7.57
CA GLY A 24 0.50 2.96 8.72
C GLY A 24 1.25 3.20 10.04
N LEU A 25 2.50 2.71 10.15
CA LEU A 25 3.35 2.95 11.32
C LEU A 25 3.87 4.40 11.40
N TYR A 26 3.90 5.12 10.28
CA TYR A 26 4.45 6.49 10.18
C TYR A 26 3.37 7.58 10.11
N VAL A 27 2.10 7.19 10.15
CA VAL A 27 1.00 8.14 10.15
C VAL A 27 0.69 8.53 11.60
N SER A 28 0.44 9.84 11.81
CA SER A 28 0.03 10.34 13.13
C SER A 28 -1.35 9.81 13.52
N LEU A 29 -1.64 9.76 14.82
CA LEU A 29 -2.90 9.24 15.37
C LEU A 29 -4.15 9.96 14.82
N ASN A 30 -4.02 11.25 14.49
CA ASN A 30 -5.11 12.08 13.93
C ASN A 30 -5.15 12.06 12.39
N SER A 31 -4.47 11.11 11.76
CA SER A 31 -4.39 10.98 10.31
C SER A 31 -4.59 9.53 9.91
N PHE A 32 -4.97 9.32 8.64
CA PHE A 32 -5.04 8.00 8.04
C PHE A 32 -4.24 7.99 6.73
N ASN A 33 -3.75 6.82 6.33
CA ASN A 33 -3.28 6.60 4.98
C ASN A 33 -4.24 5.69 4.21
N GLU A 34 -4.20 5.81 2.89
CA GLU A 34 -4.88 4.90 1.98
C GLU A 34 -3.88 4.52 0.89
N LEU A 35 -3.68 3.22 0.68
CA LEU A 35 -2.79 2.71 -0.37
C LEU A 35 -3.59 2.26 -1.59
N VAL A 36 -3.20 2.76 -2.76
CA VAL A 36 -3.74 2.34 -4.06
C VAL A 36 -2.60 1.81 -4.93
N ILE A 37 -2.75 0.57 -5.38
CA ILE A 37 -1.83 -0.09 -6.31
C ILE A 37 -2.35 0.10 -7.73
N THR A 38 -1.49 0.61 -8.60
CA THR A 38 -1.64 0.59 -10.06
C THR A 38 -0.50 -0.23 -10.67
N SER A 39 -0.73 -0.81 -11.84
CA SER A 39 0.25 -1.62 -12.58
C SER A 39 0.38 -1.10 -14.00
N LYS A 40 1.57 -1.19 -14.58
CA LYS A 40 1.78 -0.86 -16.00
C LYS A 40 1.14 -1.88 -16.95
N GLN A 41 1.00 -3.14 -16.51
CA GLN A 41 0.47 -4.25 -17.31
C GLN A 41 -1.05 -4.29 -17.34
N ARG A 42 -1.71 -3.59 -16.41
CA ARG A 42 -3.17 -3.60 -16.27
C ARG A 42 -3.68 -2.18 -16.27
N GLU A 43 -4.72 -1.93 -17.05
CA GLU A 43 -5.34 -0.62 -17.03
C GLU A 43 -6.13 -0.40 -15.72
N GLY A 44 -5.85 0.70 -15.02
CA GLY A 44 -6.57 1.11 -13.82
C GLY A 44 -5.98 0.62 -12.48
N VAL A 45 -6.85 0.53 -11.47
CA VAL A 45 -6.47 0.19 -10.10
C VAL A 45 -6.47 -1.33 -9.92
N VAL A 46 -5.31 -1.88 -9.56
CA VAL A 46 -5.17 -3.30 -9.21
C VAL A 46 -5.82 -3.59 -7.87
N LYS A 47 -5.54 -2.73 -6.88
CA LYS A 47 -6.15 -2.83 -5.55
C LYS A 47 -6.13 -1.50 -4.82
N ARG A 48 -7.23 -1.21 -4.12
CA ARG A 48 -7.33 -0.16 -3.11
C ARG A 48 -7.45 -0.81 -1.73
N PHE A 49 -6.54 -0.47 -0.83
CA PHE A 49 -6.62 -0.88 0.57
C PHE A 49 -7.62 -0.02 1.32
N LYS A 50 -8.15 -0.52 2.44
CA LYS A 50 -8.99 0.29 3.31
C LYS A 50 -8.14 1.38 3.97
N PRO A 51 -8.71 2.57 4.24
CA PRO A 51 -8.04 3.58 5.05
C PRO A 51 -7.56 2.99 6.38
N ARG A 52 -6.31 3.25 6.74
CA ARG A 52 -5.69 2.76 7.97
C ARG A 52 -5.28 3.95 8.84
N ALA A 53 -5.73 3.93 10.09
CA ALA A 53 -5.36 4.94 11.07
C ALA A 53 -3.88 4.82 11.43
N GLY A 54 -3.25 5.96 11.71
CA GLY A 54 -1.87 5.99 12.18
C GLY A 54 -1.67 5.32 13.54
N LEU A 55 -0.57 4.60 13.69
CA LEU A 55 -0.16 3.98 14.94
C LEU A 55 1.00 4.73 15.63
N GLN A 56 1.44 5.86 15.08
CA GLN A 56 2.50 6.64 15.69
C GLN A 56 1.99 7.34 16.96
N LEU A 57 2.65 7.07 18.09
CA LEU A 57 2.43 7.78 19.35
C LEU A 57 2.65 9.29 19.15
N LEU A 58 1.69 10.10 19.58
CA LEU A 58 1.87 11.54 19.71
C LEU A 58 2.86 11.77 20.87
N LEU A 59 4.03 12.33 20.55
CA LEU A 59 5.03 12.79 21.54
C LEU A 59 4.58 14.10 22.19
#